data_AF-A0A9Q0S8F3-F1
#
_entry.id   AF-A0A9Q0S8F3-F1
#
_cell.length_a   1.000
_cell.length_b   1.000
_cell.length_c   1.000
_cell.angle_alpha   90.00
_cell.angle_beta   90.00
_cell.angle_gamma   90.00
#
_symmetry.space_group_name_H-M   'P 1'
#
loop_
_entity.id
_entity.type
_entity.pdbx_description
1 polymer ?
#
loop_
_entity_poly.entity_id
_entity_poly.type
_entity_poly.pdbx_seq_one_letter_code
_entity_poly.pdbx_strand_id
1 'polypeptide(L)'
;MEVIGTIETVSGINLYIITPIMCAVCIFYTTIGGLKAVVMTDALQFVVMIIAVLAILFMGMTKVGGWTNVWEAAERGGRLHFFNLDPSPFLRTSFWTVAFGLSTTWVSNLGVNQSCIQKFLAVPDLQKAKR
;
A
#
# COMPACT_ATOMS: atom_id res chain seq x y z
N MET A 1 9.72 -6.24 8.26
CA MET A 1 9.55 -6.64 9.67
C MET A 1 8.26 -6.10 10.27
N GLU A 2 7.84 -4.87 9.94
CA GLU A 2 6.63 -4.26 10.52
C GLU A 2 5.32 -5.03 10.22
N VAL A 3 5.10 -5.47 8.97
CA VAL A 3 3.89 -6.27 8.60
C VAL A 3 3.88 -7.66 9.26
N ILE A 4 5.06 -8.20 9.53
CA ILE A 4 5.18 -9.51 10.16
C ILE A 4 4.85 -9.35 11.66
N GLY A 5 5.41 -8.33 12.33
CA GLY A 5 5.09 -8.03 13.74
C GLY A 5 3.61 -7.73 14.03
N THR A 6 2.87 -7.14 13.08
CA THR A 6 1.42 -6.95 13.24
C THR A 6 0.66 -8.26 13.20
N ILE A 7 1.09 -9.24 12.40
CA ILE A 7 0.48 -10.57 12.35
C ILE A 7 0.65 -11.28 13.69
N GLU A 8 1.83 -11.23 14.30
CA GLU A 8 2.05 -11.80 15.65
C GLU A 8 1.11 -11.16 16.68
N THR A 9 0.96 -9.84 16.64
CA THR A 9 0.11 -9.09 17.57
C THR A 9 -1.38 -9.46 17.41
N VAL A 10 -1.85 -9.72 16.19
CA VAL A 10 -3.27 -10.00 15.89
C VAL A 10 -3.61 -11.49 16.00
N SER A 11 -2.70 -12.38 15.61
CA SER A 11 -2.95 -13.83 15.55
C SER A 11 -2.38 -14.61 16.74
N GLY A 12 -1.43 -14.04 17.50
CA GLY A 12 -0.76 -14.71 18.61
C GLY A 12 0.15 -15.87 18.20
N ILE A 13 0.38 -16.07 16.90
CA ILE A 13 1.19 -17.16 16.35
C ILE A 13 2.62 -16.65 16.13
N ASN A 14 3.59 -17.50 16.50
CA ASN A 14 5.00 -17.18 16.40
C ASN A 14 5.44 -16.96 14.93
N LEU A 15 6.13 -15.84 14.69
CA LEU A 15 6.60 -15.41 13.37
C LEU A 15 7.54 -16.38 12.66
N TYR A 16 8.34 -17.12 13.44
CA TYR A 16 9.26 -18.11 12.93
C TYR A 16 8.52 -19.28 12.25
N ILE A 17 7.22 -19.48 12.53
CA ILE A 17 6.39 -20.54 11.94
C ILE A 17 5.60 -20.03 10.74
N ILE A 18 4.98 -18.86 10.82
CA ILE A 18 4.15 -18.32 9.72
C ILE A 18 4.99 -17.95 8.50
N THR A 19 6.16 -17.36 8.70
CA THR A 19 7.02 -16.89 7.61
C THR A 19 7.40 -18.00 6.62
N PRO A 20 7.95 -19.16 7.05
CA PRO A 20 8.31 -20.22 6.11
C PRO A 20 7.09 -20.84 5.43
N ILE A 21 5.94 -20.94 6.10
CA ILE A 21 4.70 -21.47 5.50
C ILE A 21 4.24 -20.56 4.35
N MET A 22 4.20 -19.24 4.58
CA MET A 22 3.83 -18.27 3.55
C MET A 22 4.82 -18.30 2.38
N CYS A 23 6.12 -18.33 2.65
CA CYS A 23 7.13 -18.44 1.59
C CYS A 23 6.97 -19.72 0.77
N ALA A 24 6.70 -20.86 1.41
CA ALA A 24 6.51 -22.13 0.72
C ALA A 24 5.29 -22.09 -0.22
N VAL A 25 4.16 -21.57 0.25
CA VAL A 25 2.96 -21.38 -0.59
C VAL A 25 3.25 -20.43 -1.75
N CYS A 26 3.91 -19.29 -1.48
CA CYS A 26 4.30 -18.32 -2.50
C CYS A 26 5.17 -18.92 -3.59
N ILE A 27 6.21 -19.66 -3.21
CA ILE A 27 7.10 -20.33 -4.15
C ILE A 27 6.32 -21.35 -4.97
N PHE A 28 5.48 -22.17 -4.33
CA PHE A 28 4.74 -23.23 -4.99
C PHE A 28 3.79 -22.72 -6.08
N TYR A 29 2.96 -21.71 -5.80
CA TYR A 29 2.05 -21.20 -6.84
C TYR A 29 2.78 -20.37 -7.90
N THR A 30 3.90 -19.73 -7.55
CA THR A 30 4.70 -18.93 -8.48
C THR A 30 5.47 -19.81 -9.47
N THR A 31 6.03 -20.94 -9.03
CA THR A 31 6.77 -21.87 -9.91
C THR A 31 5.86 -22.55 -10.92
N ILE A 32 4.61 -22.86 -10.56
CA ILE A 32 3.64 -23.50 -11.46
C ILE A 32 3.10 -22.52 -12.50
N GLY A 33 2.79 -21.29 -12.10
CA GLY A 33 2.04 -20.35 -12.94
C GLY A 33 2.88 -19.27 -13.65
N GLY A 34 4.15 -19.11 -13.27
CA GLY A 34 5.04 -18.09 -13.82
C GLY A 34 4.53 -16.65 -13.63
N LEU A 35 5.02 -15.72 -14.46
CA LEU A 35 4.70 -14.29 -14.33
C LEU A 35 3.18 -13.98 -14.47
N LYS A 36 2.45 -14.76 -15.28
CA LYS A 36 1.01 -14.59 -15.47
C LYS A 36 0.23 -14.85 -14.17
N ALA A 37 0.60 -15.90 -13.43
CA ALA A 37 -0.05 -16.18 -12.15
C ALA A 37 0.25 -15.10 -11.11
N VAL A 38 1.51 -14.62 -11.06
CA VAL A 38 1.89 -13.54 -10.15
C VAL A 38 1.07 -12.28 -10.39
N VAL A 39 0.88 -11.87 -11.64
CA VAL A 39 0.07 -10.68 -11.97
C VAL A 39 -1.40 -10.87 -11.62
N MET A 40 -1.97 -12.06 -11.84
CA MET A 40 -3.35 -12.37 -11.44
C MET A 40 -3.53 -12.35 -9.92
N THR A 41 -2.58 -12.90 -9.16
CA THR A 41 -2.63 -12.86 -7.69
C THR A 41 -2.46 -11.45 -7.15
N ASP A 42 -1.63 -10.62 -7.79
CA ASP A 42 -1.43 -9.22 -7.42
C ASP A 42 -2.71 -8.39 -7.65
N ALA A 43 -3.42 -8.63 -8.76
CA ALA A 43 -4.71 -8.00 -9.03
C ALA A 43 -5.79 -8.41 -8.00
N LEU A 44 -5.85 -9.69 -7.62
CA LEU A 44 -6.76 -10.15 -6.57
C LEU A 44 -6.42 -9.52 -5.22
N GLN A 45 -5.13 -9.48 -4.87
CA GLN A 45 -4.66 -8.88 -3.62
C GLN A 45 -5.06 -7.40 -3.55
N PHE A 46 -4.92 -6.65 -4.65
CA PHE A 46 -5.35 -5.25 -4.71
C PHE A 46 -6.85 -5.07 -4.39
N VAL A 47 -7.72 -5.92 -4.94
CA VAL A 47 -9.16 -5.88 -4.66
C VAL A 47 -9.46 -6.19 -3.19
N VAL A 48 -8.83 -7.22 -2.64
CA VAL A 48 -8.99 -7.60 -1.22
C VAL A 48 -8.54 -6.47 -0.31
N MET A 49 -7.42 -5.79 -0.62
CA MET A 49 -6.92 -4.67 0.16
C MET A 49 -7.89 -3.48 0.15
N ILE A 50 -8.53 -3.17 -0.99
CA ILE A 50 -9.55 -2.11 -1.05
C ILE A 50 -10.72 -2.45 -0.13
N ILE A 51 -11.24 -3.67 -0.21
CA ILE A 51 -12.37 -4.12 0.62
C ILE A 51 -11.99 -4.05 2.10
N ALA A 52 -10.80 -4.51 2.47
CA ALA A 52 -10.31 -4.47 3.84
C ALA A 52 -10.21 -3.05 4.38
N VAL A 53 -9.68 -2.10 3.60
CA VAL A 53 -9.59 -0.69 3.98
C VAL A 53 -10.99 -0.10 4.17
N LEU A 54 -11.93 -0.36 3.26
CA LEU A 54 -13.30 0.13 3.39
C LEU A 54 -14.02 -0.45 4.61
N ALA A 55 -13.83 -1.75 4.89
CA ALA A 55 -14.38 -2.40 6.06
C ALA A 55 -13.84 -1.79 7.36
N ILE A 56 -12.53 -1.59 7.44
CA ILE A 56 -11.88 -0.97 8.60
C ILE A 56 -12.36 0.48 8.78
N LEU A 57 -12.48 1.25 7.69
CA LEU A 57 -13.01 2.62 7.74
C LEU A 57 -14.45 2.63 8.28
N PHE A 58 -15.33 1.75 7.79
CA PHE A 58 -16.71 1.69 8.26
C PHE A 58 -16.81 1.27 9.72
N MET A 59 -16.06 0.25 10.13
CA MET A 59 -15.99 -0.19 11.53
C MET A 59 -15.41 0.90 12.46
N GLY A 60 -14.43 1.66 11.98
CA GLY A 60 -13.88 2.81 12.69
C GLY A 60 -14.91 3.92 12.85
N MET A 61 -15.62 4.26 11.78
CA MET A 61 -16.67 5.29 11.80
C MET A 61 -17.82 4.92 12.74
N THR A 62 -18.28 3.67 12.74
CA THR A 62 -19.35 3.23 13.65
C THR A 62 -18.91 3.24 15.11
N LYS A 63 -17.65 2.87 15.41
CA LYS A 63 -17.09 2.97 16.77
C LYS A 63 -16.97 4.40 17.30
N VAL A 64 -16.66 5.36 16.42
CA VAL A 64 -16.52 6.79 16.77
C VAL A 64 -17.86 7.53 16.79
N GLY A 65 -18.93 6.91 16.28
CA GLY A 65 -20.29 7.48 16.29
C GLY A 65 -20.64 8.32 15.04
N GLY A 66 -19.97 8.06 13.92
CA GLY A 66 -20.27 8.68 12.62
C GLY A 66 -19.16 9.60 12.08
N TRP A 67 -19.35 10.06 10.84
CA TRP A 67 -18.38 10.89 10.11
C TRP A 67 -18.07 12.23 10.80
N THR A 68 -19.10 12.89 11.36
CA THR A 68 -18.96 14.18 12.03
C THR A 68 -18.01 14.09 13.23
N ASN A 69 -18.13 13.04 14.04
CA ASN A 69 -17.27 12.84 15.20
C ASN A 69 -15.82 12.54 14.79
N VAL A 70 -15.61 11.84 13.67
CA VAL A 70 -14.27 11.62 13.11
C VAL A 70 -13.64 12.94 12.67
N TRP A 71 -14.42 13.80 12.02
CA TRP A 71 -13.97 15.13 11.59
C TRP A 71 -13.63 16.03 12.78
N GLU A 72 -14.50 16.13 13.78
CA GLU A 72 -14.25 16.90 15.01
C GLU A 72 -13.07 16.34 15.82
N ALA A 73 -12.86 15.03 15.81
CA ALA A 73 -11.69 14.41 16.44
C ALA A 73 -10.39 14.76 15.68
N ALA A 74 -10.43 14.83 14.35
CA ALA A 74 -9.30 15.24 13.54
C ALA A 74 -8.97 16.73 13.73
N GLU A 75 -10.00 17.58 13.84
CA GLU A 75 -9.88 19.01 14.10
C GLU A 75 -9.30 19.29 15.49
N ARG A 76 -9.87 18.69 16.54
CA ARG A 76 -9.36 18.80 17.92
C ARG A 76 -7.93 18.27 18.06
N GLY A 77 -7.57 17.26 17.28
CA GLY A 77 -6.22 16.72 17.25
C GLY A 77 -5.20 17.59 16.51
N GLY A 78 -5.61 18.72 15.91
CA GLY A 78 -4.73 19.57 15.09
C GLY A 78 -4.17 18.83 13.87
N ARG A 79 -4.90 17.84 13.34
CA ARG A 79 -4.41 16.98 12.24
C ARG A 79 -4.85 17.46 10.86
N LEU A 80 -5.75 18.44 10.79
CA LEU A 80 -6.31 18.99 9.55
C LEU A 80 -5.43 20.10 8.96
N HIS A 81 -4.15 19.82 8.72
CA HIS A 81 -3.24 20.75 8.03
C HIS A 81 -3.14 20.37 6.54
N PHE A 82 -4.12 20.81 5.74
CA PHE A 82 -4.21 20.41 4.34
C PHE A 82 -3.11 21.00 3.45
N PHE A 83 -2.78 22.28 3.63
CA PHE A 83 -1.82 22.98 2.77
C PHE A 83 -0.91 23.88 3.60
N ASN A 84 0.17 23.30 4.11
CA ASN A 84 1.28 24.11 4.61
C ASN A 84 2.20 24.46 3.43
N LEU A 85 2.07 25.69 2.91
CA LEU A 85 2.78 26.19 1.73
C LEU A 85 4.16 26.76 2.04
N ASP A 86 4.65 26.62 3.28
CA ASP A 86 5.97 27.08 3.67
C ASP A 86 7.06 26.42 2.80
N PRO A 87 7.88 27.19 2.06
CA PRO A 87 8.91 26.66 1.17
C PRO A 87 10.17 26.20 1.92
N SER A 88 10.17 26.23 3.25
CA SER A 88 11.35 25.86 4.02
C SER A 88 11.61 24.33 3.96
N PRO A 89 12.84 23.90 3.64
CA PRO A 89 13.18 22.47 3.51
C PRO A 89 13.34 21.75 4.87
N PHE A 90 13.34 22.50 5.98
CA PHE A 90 13.45 21.95 7.34
C PHE A 90 12.10 21.48 7.91
N LEU A 91 10.98 21.86 7.28
CA LEU A 91 9.67 21.33 7.64
C LEU A 91 9.50 19.91 7.06
N ARG A 92 9.25 18.96 7.97
CA ARG A 92 9.05 17.54 7.64
C ARG A 92 7.86 17.29 6.71
N THR A 93 6.81 18.11 6.82
CA THR A 93 5.57 17.96 6.06
C THR A 93 5.13 19.33 5.51
N SER A 94 5.83 19.81 4.49
CA SER A 94 5.40 20.94 3.68
C SER A 94 4.77 20.41 2.39
N PHE A 95 3.86 21.18 1.79
CA PHE A 95 3.33 20.90 0.46
C PHE A 95 4.47 20.61 -0.53
N TRP A 96 5.57 21.37 -0.48
CA TRP A 96 6.70 21.22 -1.40
C TRP A 96 7.51 19.96 -1.15
N THR A 97 7.80 19.62 0.11
CA THR A 97 8.56 18.41 0.45
C THR A 97 7.76 17.15 0.17
N VAL A 98 6.44 17.18 0.39
CA VAL A 98 5.54 16.07 0.05
C VAL A 98 5.36 15.95 -1.45
N ALA A 99 5.14 17.05 -2.18
CA ALA A 99 4.97 17.03 -3.63
C ALA A 99 6.21 16.49 -4.33
N PHE A 100 7.39 17.00 -4.01
CA PHE A 100 8.65 16.54 -4.60
C PHE A 100 8.99 15.11 -4.15
N GLY A 101 8.84 14.81 -2.86
CA GLY A 101 9.13 13.51 -2.27
C GLY A 101 8.26 12.41 -2.87
N LEU A 102 6.94 12.58 -2.87
CA LEU A 102 6.01 11.62 -3.48
C LEU A 102 6.29 11.48 -4.97
N SER A 103 6.42 12.58 -5.72
CA SER A 103 6.67 12.52 -7.17
C SER A 103 7.93 11.70 -7.50
N THR A 104 9.02 11.93 -6.76
CA THR A 104 10.27 11.18 -6.94
C THR A 104 10.09 9.70 -6.58
N THR A 105 9.38 9.40 -5.50
CA THR A 105 9.05 8.01 -5.12
C THR A 105 8.18 7.31 -6.17
N TRP A 106 7.19 7.99 -6.76
CA TRP A 106 6.37 7.45 -7.84
C TRP A 106 7.21 7.16 -9.09
N VAL A 107 8.05 8.11 -9.51
CA VAL A 107 8.94 7.93 -10.67
C VAL A 107 9.93 6.78 -10.44
N SER A 108 10.53 6.70 -9.25
CA SER A 108 11.45 5.62 -8.90
C SER A 108 10.77 4.26 -8.91
N ASN A 109 9.54 4.17 -8.36
CA ASN A 109 8.78 2.92 -8.36
C ASN A 109 8.36 2.49 -9.77
N LEU A 110 8.06 3.41 -10.68
CA LEU A 110 7.68 3.05 -12.05
C LEU A 110 8.89 2.75 -12.94
N GLY A 111 9.97 3.53 -12.81
CA GLY A 111 11.11 3.52 -13.71
C GLY A 111 12.29 2.65 -13.28
N VAL A 112 12.41 2.33 -11.99
CA VAL A 112 13.57 1.61 -11.42
C VAL A 112 13.17 0.33 -10.69
N ASN A 113 11.92 0.23 -10.20
CA ASN A 113 11.48 -0.98 -9.52
C ASN A 113 11.40 -2.16 -10.50
N GLN A 114 12.19 -3.19 -10.20
CA GLN A 114 12.31 -4.38 -11.02
C GLN A 114 10.95 -5.04 -11.31
N SER A 115 10.04 -5.09 -10.33
CA SER A 115 8.72 -5.71 -10.52
C SER A 115 7.87 -4.93 -11.53
N CYS A 116 7.91 -3.61 -11.50
CA CYS A 116 7.18 -2.75 -12.44
C CYS A 116 7.75 -2.87 -13.85
N ILE A 117 9.08 -2.77 -14.00
CA ILE A 117 9.74 -2.89 -15.30
C ILE A 117 9.46 -4.26 -15.94
N GLN A 118 9.54 -5.35 -15.17
CA GLN A 118 9.25 -6.70 -15.68
C GLN A 118 7.81 -6.85 -16.16
N LYS A 119 6.84 -6.27 -15.45
CA LYS A 119 5.44 -6.26 -15.88
C LYS A 119 5.24 -5.46 -17.17
N PHE A 120 5.91 -4.32 -17.33
CA PHE A 120 5.86 -3.53 -18.56
C PHE A 120 6.48 -4.25 -19.76
N LEU A 121 7.62 -4.91 -19.58
CA LEU A 121 8.30 -5.65 -20.63
C LEU A 121 7.58 -6.95 -21.03
N ALA A 122 6.70 -7.48 -20.19
CA ALA A 122 5.90 -8.66 -20.49
C ALA A 122 4.72 -8.37 -21.45
N VAL A 123 4.44 -7.09 -21.75
CA VAL A 123 3.43 -6.70 -22.73
C VAL A 123 4.08 -6.62 -24.12
N PRO A 124 3.65 -7.43 -25.11
CA PRO A 124 4.35 -7.54 -26.39
C PRO A 124 4.21 -6.34 -27.32
N ASP A 125 3.30 -5.40 -27.04
CA ASP A 125 3.02 -4.26 -27.93
C ASP A 125 2.76 -2.96 -27.14
N LEU A 126 3.49 -1.89 -27.48
CA LEU A 126 3.38 -0.55 -26.90
C LEU A 126 1.99 0.09 -27.08
N GLN A 127 1.28 -0.27 -28.13
CA GLN A 127 -0.07 0.21 -28.42
C GLN A 127 -1.12 -0.49 -27.56
N LYS A 128 -0.85 -1.73 -27.11
CA LYS A 128 -1.65 -2.44 -26.09
C LYS A 128 -1.28 -2.04 -24.66
N ALA A 129 -0.04 -1.61 -24.41
CA ALA A 129 0.43 -1.19 -23.08
C ALA A 129 -0.08 0.20 -22.65
N LYS A 130 -0.46 1.07 -23.59
CA LYS A 130 -0.95 2.45 -23.32
C LYS A 130 -2.44 2.53 -22.97
N ARG A 131 -3.19 1.43 -23.03
CA ARG A 131 -4.63 1.37 -22.85
C ARG A 131 -4.98 0.77 -21.50
#